data_AF-A0A640TDE2-F1
#
_entry.id   AF-A0A640TDE2-F1
#
_cell.length_a   1.000
_cell.length_b   1.000
_cell.length_c   1.000
_cell.angle_alpha   90.00
_cell.angle_beta   90.00
_cell.angle_gamma   90.00
#
_symmetry.space_group_name_H-M   'P 1'
#
loop_
_entity.id
_entity.type
_entity.pdbx_description
1 polymer ?
#
loop_
_entity_poly.entity_id
_entity_poly.type
_entity_poly.pdbx_seq_one_letter_code
_entity_poly.pdbx_strand_id
1 'polypeptide(L)'
;MAGKAFDVDPDVLRTQGNAFVHIGSDFSKASKKLQDDLEGLGSPWENCDFGDIFETIYTPIRDGMFESMDSLGERLEGIGDKLQNMAVSYTESDEQGIHTISAVGRPAI
;
A
#
# COMPACT_ATOMS: atom_id res chain seq x y z
N MET A 1 33.55 18.84 0.02
CA MET A 1 32.75 17.66 0.43
C MET A 1 31.63 17.51 -0.59
N ALA A 2 31.90 16.83 -1.71
CA ALA A 2 30.89 16.59 -2.74
C ALA A 2 29.80 15.70 -2.13
N GLY A 3 28.58 16.23 -2.06
CA GLY A 3 27.43 15.51 -1.54
C GLY A 3 27.30 14.18 -2.27
N LYS A 4 27.21 13.08 -1.51
CA LYS A 4 26.64 11.83 -2.02
C LYS A 4 25.25 12.20 -2.53
N ALA A 5 25.11 12.42 -3.84
CA ALA A 5 23.82 12.40 -4.47
C ALA A 5 23.23 11.03 -4.11
N PHE A 6 22.06 11.03 -3.49
CA PHE A 6 21.34 9.79 -3.27
C PHE A 6 21.06 9.21 -4.65
N ASP A 7 21.77 8.13 -5.00
CA ASP A 7 21.53 7.35 -6.20
C ASP A 7 20.24 6.56 -5.96
N VAL A 8 19.11 7.22 -6.20
CA VAL A 8 17.79 6.62 -6.13
C VAL A 8 17.41 6.21 -7.54
N ASP A 9 17.30 4.91 -7.76
CA ASP A 9 16.85 4.34 -9.01
C ASP A 9 15.31 4.48 -9.13
N PRO A 10 14.78 5.35 -10.02
CA PRO A 10 13.34 5.56 -10.16
C PRO A 10 12.61 4.32 -10.71
N ASP A 11 13.31 3.46 -11.45
CA ASP A 11 12.71 2.24 -12.01
C ASP A 11 12.52 1.18 -10.93
N VAL A 12 13.45 1.10 -9.96
CA VAL A 12 13.25 0.28 -8.76
C VAL A 12 12.06 0.79 -7.96
N LEU A 13 11.93 2.11 -7.76
CA LEU A 13 10.78 2.70 -7.06
C LEU A 13 9.46 2.41 -7.77
N ARG A 14 9.38 2.53 -9.10
CA ARG A 14 8.19 2.13 -9.87
C ARG A 14 7.88 0.66 -9.72
N THR A 15 8.89 -0.20 -9.84
CA THR A 15 8.71 -1.65 -9.77
C THR A 15 8.17 -2.07 -8.40
N GLN A 16 8.78 -1.57 -7.32
CA GLN A 16 8.31 -1.86 -5.96
C GLN A 16 6.96 -1.20 -5.68
N GLY A 17 6.73 0.01 -6.18
CA GLY A 17 5.44 0.69 -6.07
C GLY A 17 4.30 -0.14 -6.64
N ASN A 18 4.47 -0.63 -7.88
CA ASN A 18 3.51 -1.53 -8.52
C ASN A 18 3.30 -2.83 -7.73
N ALA A 19 4.37 -3.41 -7.19
CA ALA A 19 4.27 -4.62 -6.37
C ALA A 19 3.42 -4.38 -5.12
N PHE A 20 3.62 -3.27 -4.41
CA PHE A 20 2.83 -2.92 -3.22
C PHE A 20 1.37 -2.63 -3.53
N VAL A 21 1.07 -1.92 -4.62
CA VAL A 21 -0.32 -1.74 -5.09
C VAL A 21 -0.97 -3.09 -5.39
N HIS A 22 -0.27 -3.99 -6.08
CA HIS A 22 -0.81 -5.29 -6.42
C HIS A 22 -1.06 -6.16 -5.18
N ILE A 23 -0.09 -6.21 -4.27
CA ILE A 23 -0.21 -6.95 -3.00
C ILE A 23 -1.36 -6.39 -2.16
N GLY A 24 -1.48 -5.06 -2.06
CA GLY A 24 -2.58 -4.41 -1.35
C GLY A 24 -3.94 -4.77 -1.94
N SER A 25 -4.08 -4.70 -3.27
CA SER A 25 -5.32 -5.05 -3.97
C SER A 25 -5.71 -6.51 -3.79
N ASP A 26 -4.75 -7.43 -3.90
CA ASP A 26 -5.01 -8.86 -3.74
C ASP A 26 -5.33 -9.22 -2.29
N PHE A 27 -4.64 -8.58 -1.33
CA PHE A 27 -4.96 -8.71 0.08
C PHE A 27 -6.37 -8.21 0.39
N SER A 28 -6.75 -7.02 -0.08
CA SER A 28 -8.09 -6.45 0.10
C SER A 28 -9.18 -7.36 -0.48
N LYS A 29 -8.97 -7.93 -1.68
CA LYS A 29 -9.91 -8.90 -2.27
C LYS A 29 -10.05 -10.17 -1.44
N ALA A 30 -8.93 -10.73 -0.98
CA ALA A 30 -8.93 -11.95 -0.17
C ALA A 30 -9.60 -11.71 1.19
N SER A 31 -9.32 -10.58 1.82
CA SER A 31 -9.96 -10.18 3.08
C SER A 31 -11.45 -9.98 2.90
N LYS A 32 -11.87 -9.26 1.86
CA LYS A 32 -13.29 -9.05 1.56
C LYS A 32 -14.02 -10.37 1.31
N LYS A 33 -13.39 -11.29 0.58
CA LYS A 33 -13.93 -12.63 0.40
C LYS A 33 -14.10 -13.38 1.73
N LEU A 34 -13.11 -13.32 2.62
CA LEU A 34 -13.21 -13.94 3.94
C LEU A 34 -14.36 -13.33 4.76
N GLN A 35 -14.52 -12.00 4.73
CA GLN A 35 -15.64 -11.32 5.36
C GLN A 35 -16.98 -11.82 4.81
N ASP A 36 -17.14 -11.78 3.49
CA ASP A 36 -18.39 -12.18 2.83
C ASP A 36 -18.72 -13.66 3.09
N ASP A 37 -17.72 -14.54 3.06
CA ASP A 37 -17.88 -15.97 3.36
C ASP A 37 -18.32 -16.17 4.82
N LEU A 38 -17.75 -15.42 5.78
CA LEU A 38 -18.12 -15.50 7.21
C LEU A 38 -19.51 -14.92 7.48
N GLU A 39 -19.86 -13.80 6.86
CA GLU A 39 -21.21 -13.22 6.94
C GLU A 39 -22.25 -14.17 6.34
N GLY A 40 -21.89 -14.86 5.25
CA GLY A 40 -22.75 -15.87 4.61
C GLY A 40 -23.05 -17.10 5.46
N LEU A 41 -22.26 -17.37 6.51
CA LEU A 41 -22.55 -18.43 7.49
C LEU A 41 -23.65 -18.03 8.49
N GLY A 42 -24.00 -16.74 8.59
CA GLY A 42 -25.01 -16.24 9.50
C GLY A 42 -24.59 -16.36 10.97
N SER A 43 -25.50 -16.89 11.81
CA SER A 43 -25.29 -17.08 13.25
C SER A 43 -25.12 -18.56 13.58
N PRO A 44 -23.95 -19.17 13.30
CA PRO A 44 -23.74 -20.61 13.44
C PRO A 44 -23.84 -21.11 14.90
N TRP A 45 -23.80 -20.20 15.86
CA TRP A 45 -23.87 -20.49 17.29
C TRP A 45 -25.27 -20.25 17.89
N GLU A 46 -26.22 -19.79 17.08
CA GLU A 46 -27.59 -19.56 17.53
C GLU A 46 -28.21 -20.86 18.08
N ASN A 47 -28.93 -20.77 19.20
CA ASN A 47 -29.57 -21.91 19.88
C ASN A 47 -28.60 -22.99 20.42
N CYS A 48 -27.30 -22.71 20.54
CA CYS A 48 -26.36 -23.58 21.25
C CYS A 48 -26.32 -23.23 22.75
N ASP A 49 -26.16 -24.22 23.63
CA ASP A 49 -26.12 -24.04 25.11
C ASP A 49 -25.07 -22.99 25.58
N PHE A 50 -24.02 -22.77 24.78
CA PHE A 50 -22.96 -21.79 25.03
C PHE A 50 -22.82 -20.74 23.92
N GLY A 51 -23.82 -20.66 23.03
CA GLY A 51 -23.79 -19.82 21.83
C GLY A 51 -23.64 -18.33 22.15
N ASP A 52 -24.51 -17.80 23.02
CA ASP A 52 -24.53 -16.38 23.39
C ASP A 52 -23.21 -15.91 24.03
N ILE A 53 -22.62 -16.76 24.88
CA ILE A 53 -21.33 -16.47 25.53
C ILE A 53 -20.21 -16.46 24.49
N PHE A 54 -20.21 -17.44 23.58
CA PHE A 54 -19.22 -17.49 22.52
C PHE A 54 -19.34 -16.30 21.57
N GLU A 55 -20.56 -15.94 21.17
CA GLU A 55 -20.84 -14.81 20.28
C GLU A 55 -20.38 -13.47 20.88
N THR A 56 -20.55 -13.28 22.20
CA THR A 56 -20.07 -12.10 22.93
C THR A 56 -18.55 -11.91 22.82
N ILE A 57 -17.78 -13.00 22.71
CA ILE A 57 -16.32 -12.97 22.56
C ILE A 57 -15.93 -12.93 21.08
N TYR A 58 -16.58 -13.74 20.25
CA TYR A 58 -16.25 -13.94 18.85
C TYR A 58 -16.53 -12.69 18.01
N THR A 59 -17.70 -12.08 18.16
CA THR A 59 -18.15 -10.98 17.30
C THR A 59 -17.21 -9.77 17.36
N PRO A 60 -16.82 -9.25 18.54
CA PRO A 60 -15.88 -8.12 18.60
C PRO A 60 -14.50 -8.43 18.00
N ILE A 61 -14.01 -9.66 18.17
CA ILE A 61 -12.71 -10.09 17.61
C ILE A 61 -12.81 -10.18 16.09
N ARG A 62 -13.86 -10.82 15.56
CA ARG A 62 -14.13 -10.91 14.11
C ARG A 62 -14.21 -9.52 13.49
N ASP A 63 -15.01 -8.63 14.07
CA ASP A 63 -15.24 -7.29 13.54
C ASP A 63 -13.95 -6.46 13.59
N GLY A 64 -13.20 -6.53 14.69
CA GLY A 64 -11.88 -5.89 14.80
C GLY A 64 -10.85 -6.46 13.81
N MET A 65 -10.93 -7.76 13.48
CA MET A 65 -10.12 -8.35 12.41
C MET A 65 -10.52 -7.79 11.04
N PHE A 66 -11.81 -7.64 10.73
CA PHE A 66 -12.26 -7.04 9.47
C PHE A 66 -11.74 -5.61 9.32
N GLU A 67 -11.93 -4.76 10.33
CA GLU A 67 -11.41 -3.38 10.32
C GLU A 67 -9.88 -3.33 10.14
N SER A 68 -9.16 -4.23 10.83
CA SER A 68 -7.70 -4.29 10.74
C SER A 68 -7.21 -4.72 9.37
N MET A 69 -7.90 -5.67 8.73
CA MET A 69 -7.55 -6.12 7.39
C MET A 69 -7.86 -5.04 6.34
N ASP A 70 -9.03 -4.39 6.39
CA ASP A 70 -9.34 -3.29 5.48
C ASP A 70 -8.26 -2.20 5.56
N SER A 71 -7.89 -1.78 6.78
CA SER A 71 -6.82 -0.79 6.97
C SER A 71 -5.46 -1.26 6.46
N LEU A 72 -5.13 -2.55 6.61
CA LEU A 72 -3.87 -3.09 6.11
C LEU A 72 -3.80 -3.07 4.58
N GLY A 73 -4.89 -3.46 3.90
CA GLY A 73 -5.00 -3.39 2.44
C GLY A 73 -4.75 -1.98 1.91
N GLU A 74 -5.47 -0.98 2.45
CA GLU A 74 -5.30 0.43 2.08
C GLU A 74 -3.87 0.95 2.33
N ARG A 75 -3.26 0.53 3.44
CA ARG A 75 -1.88 0.95 3.77
C ARG A 75 -0.86 0.37 2.80
N LEU A 76 -1.04 -0.88 2.34
CA LEU A 76 -0.18 -1.50 1.35
C LEU A 76 -0.28 -0.79 0.00
N GLU A 77 -1.49 -0.51 -0.46
CA GLU A 77 -1.71 0.28 -1.67
C GLU A 77 -1.09 1.68 -1.54
N GLY A 78 -1.32 2.36 -0.42
CA GLY A 78 -0.78 3.69 -0.16
C GLY A 78 0.75 3.75 -0.05
N ILE A 79 1.43 2.66 0.34
CA ILE A 79 2.89 2.54 0.21
C ILE A 79 3.27 2.52 -1.27
N GLY A 80 2.56 1.72 -2.07
CA GLY A 80 2.77 1.61 -3.51
C GLY A 80 2.63 2.94 -4.23
N ASP A 81 1.58 3.70 -3.93
CA ASP A 81 1.36 5.04 -4.49
C ASP A 81 2.49 6.02 -4.13
N LYS A 82 2.95 6.01 -2.87
CA LYS A 82 4.05 6.86 -2.42
C LYS A 82 5.36 6.53 -3.14
N LEU A 83 5.66 5.25 -3.35
CA LEU A 83 6.85 4.82 -4.09
C LEU A 83 6.80 5.30 -5.55
N GLN A 84 5.66 5.17 -6.20
CA GLN A 84 5.46 5.66 -7.58
C GLN A 84 5.60 7.18 -7.66
N ASN A 85 4.99 7.92 -6.73
CA ASN A 85 5.12 9.37 -6.66
C ASN A 85 6.58 9.81 -6.44
N MET A 86 7.34 9.09 -5.60
CA MET A 86 8.77 9.35 -5.46
C MET A 86 9.52 9.11 -6.77
N ALA A 87 9.23 8.04 -7.51
CA ALA A 87 9.85 7.79 -8.80
C ALA A 87 9.62 8.93 -9.81
N VAL A 88 8.41 9.48 -9.85
CA VAL A 88 8.08 10.65 -10.69
C VAL A 88 8.89 11.86 -10.26
N SER A 89 8.87 12.21 -8.97
CA SER A 89 9.62 13.36 -8.45
C SER A 89 11.13 13.28 -8.70
N TYR A 90 11.73 12.09 -8.61
CA TYR A 90 13.14 11.89 -8.93
C TYR A 90 13.42 12.08 -10.43
N THR A 91 12.60 11.48 -11.30
CA THR A 91 12.73 11.63 -12.76
C THR A 91 12.66 13.10 -13.17
N GLU A 92 11.69 13.85 -12.65
CA GLU A 92 11.53 15.28 -12.93
C GLU A 92 12.68 16.13 -12.39
N SER A 93 13.20 15.80 -11.21
CA SER A 93 14.32 16.51 -10.59
C SER A 93 15.61 16.33 -11.39
N ASP A 94 15.86 15.12 -11.88
CA ASP A 94 17.02 14.81 -12.71
C ASP A 94 16.94 15.52 -14.07
N GLU A 95 15.77 15.53 -14.72
CA GLU A 95 15.54 16.27 -15.97
C GLU A 95 15.80 17.79 -15.79
N GLN A 96 15.26 18.39 -14.72
CA GLN A 96 15.50 19.81 -14.41
C GLN A 96 16.99 20.10 -14.10
N GLY A 97 17.67 19.18 -13.42
CA GLY A 97 19.13 19.24 -13.20
C GLY A 97 19.92 19.23 -14.51
N ILE A 98 19.55 18.35 -15.45
CA ILE A 98 20.16 18.31 -16.79
C ILE A 98 19.94 19.63 -17.55
N HIS A 99 18.74 20.20 -17.49
CA HIS A 99 18.43 21.48 -18.14
C HIS A 99 19.26 22.66 -17.59
N THR A 100 19.44 22.75 -16.27
CA THR A 100 20.25 23.83 -15.68
C THR A 100 21.74 23.70 -16.02
N ILE A 101 22.30 22.48 -16.03
CA ILE A 101 23.71 22.25 -16.40
C ILE A 101 23.94 22.55 -17.89
N SER A 102 23.03 22.13 -18.77
CA SER A 102 23.13 22.40 -20.21
C SER A 102 23.05 23.88 -20.56
N ALA A 103 22.32 24.69 -19.78
CA ALA A 103 22.24 26.13 -19.96
C ALA A 103 23.53 26.88 -19.56
N VAL A 104 24.34 26.33 -18.65
CA VAL A 104 25.62 26.91 -18.22
C VAL A 104 26.78 26.55 -19.17
N GLY A 105 26.58 25.58 -20.06
CA GLY A 105 27.62 24.98 -20.91
C GLY A 105 28.03 25.68 -22.21
N ARG A 106 27.52 26.88 -22.53
CA ARG A 106 28.00 27.64 -23.71
C ARG A 106 28.62 28.99 -23.31
N PRO A 107 29.95 29.07 -23.13
CA PRO A 107 30.65 30.33 -23.30
C PRO A 107 30.61 30.69 -24.80
N ALA A 108 30.02 31.84 -25.12
CA ALA A 108 30.20 32.45 -26.43
C ALA A 108 31.68 32.86 -26.54
N ILE A 109 32.40 32.25 -27.49
CA ILE A 109 33.71 32.71 -27.95
C ILE A 109 33.47 33.59 -29.18
#